data_AF-A0A1H3GL91-F1
#
_entry.id   AF-A0A1H3GL91-F1
#
_cell.length_a   1.000
_cell.length_b   1.000
_cell.length_c   1.000
_cell.angle_alpha   90.00
_cell.angle_beta   90.00
_cell.angle_gamma   90.00
#
_symmetry.space_group_name_H-M   'P 1'
#
loop_
_entity.id
_entity.type
_entity.pdbx_description
1 polymer ?
#
loop_
_entity_poly.entity_id
_entity_poly.type
_entity_poly.pdbx_seq_one_letter_code
_entity_poly.pdbx_strand_id
1 'polypeptide(L)'
;MSRLWRDQIQIFFAPGRVDMVRTFRGMKARQSPRISRVYDDQQAAAMWKPSLQQLEQMLEEENASSALKGAELRITLSNHFMRYVVVPPQQEITDPAELLAYANFRMREVYGERVDGWVMSISDWDPYRGTVCAAIARDLYHELEALALRFSIKLKQVEPYLTAAFDQWCNAFNDKRFWFVVIEPGRLCMLPFANGEWQGIRNQRIVHSVETELLAALEQEIINSGYREPIEQVYLFSPEHSDLDLPADKGWQFAYLPNEKIPAPVYFPSPTMAGSEAKSCVV
;
A
#
# COMPACT_ATOMS: atom_id res chain seq x y z
N MET A 1 13.81 32.57 -6.18
CA MET A 1 14.00 31.50 -7.19
C MET A 1 13.29 30.25 -6.73
N SER A 2 12.19 29.89 -7.38
CA SER A 2 11.31 28.82 -6.92
C SER A 2 11.92 27.44 -7.17
N ARG A 3 12.06 26.64 -6.10
CA ARG A 3 12.71 25.32 -6.04
C ARG A 3 11.75 24.18 -6.46
N LEU A 4 11.02 24.32 -7.56
CA LEU A 4 9.97 23.39 -7.94
C LEU A 4 10.42 22.64 -9.22
N TRP A 5 10.74 21.35 -9.32
CA TRP A 5 10.62 20.14 -8.50
C TRP A 5 11.91 19.29 -8.64
N ARG A 6 12.13 18.26 -7.82
CA ARG A 6 13.26 17.30 -7.96
C ARG A 6 12.86 16.13 -8.87
N ASP A 7 13.85 15.43 -9.45
CA ASP A 7 13.61 14.11 -10.02
C ASP A 7 12.94 13.23 -8.96
N GLN A 8 11.98 12.41 -9.35
CA GLN A 8 11.27 11.53 -8.42
C GLN A 8 11.46 10.08 -8.82
N ILE A 9 11.84 9.25 -7.86
CA ILE A 9 11.90 7.80 -7.97
C ILE A 9 10.76 7.26 -7.10
N GLN A 10 9.81 6.58 -7.73
CA GLN A 10 8.67 5.96 -7.07
C GLN A 10 8.85 4.46 -7.10
N ILE A 11 8.78 3.85 -5.92
CA ILE A 11 9.00 2.42 -5.72
C ILE A 11 7.74 1.79 -5.16
N PHE A 12 7.32 0.66 -5.73
CA PHE A 12 6.48 -0.29 -5.02
C PHE A 12 7.35 -1.44 -4.50
N PHE A 13 7.24 -1.70 -3.20
CA PHE A 13 8.14 -2.61 -2.48
C PHE A 13 7.34 -3.69 -1.77
N ALA A 14 7.46 -4.92 -2.27
CA ALA A 14 6.72 -6.09 -1.79
C ALA A 14 7.62 -7.34 -1.69
N PRO A 15 7.23 -8.34 -0.88
CA PRO A 15 7.87 -9.65 -0.95
C PRO A 15 7.74 -10.22 -2.36
N GLY A 16 8.84 -10.70 -2.93
CA GLY A 16 8.88 -11.27 -4.28
C GLY A 16 8.75 -10.27 -5.44
N ARG A 17 8.59 -8.96 -5.16
CA ARG A 17 8.41 -7.95 -6.20
C ARG A 17 8.92 -6.55 -5.82
N VAL A 18 9.67 -5.93 -6.72
CA VAL A 18 10.01 -4.50 -6.65
C VAL A 18 9.72 -3.85 -7.99
N ASP A 19 8.95 -2.78 -7.98
CA ASP A 19 8.70 -1.94 -9.15
C ASP A 19 9.34 -0.56 -8.96
N MET A 20 9.93 -0.01 -10.01
CA MET A 20 10.52 1.32 -10.01
C MET A 20 10.05 2.13 -11.22
N VAL A 21 9.70 3.38 -10.95
CA VAL A 21 9.41 4.39 -11.97
C VAL A 21 10.17 5.65 -11.65
N ARG A 22 10.83 6.24 -12.64
CA ARG A 22 11.54 7.50 -12.50
C ARG A 22 10.86 8.59 -13.31
N THR A 23 10.60 9.72 -12.68
CA THR A 23 10.10 10.93 -13.34
C THR A 23 11.20 11.97 -13.34
N PHE A 24 11.68 12.31 -14.54
CA PHE A 24 12.79 13.24 -14.74
C PHE A 24 12.30 14.70 -14.75
N ARG A 25 13.15 15.61 -14.26
CA ARG A 25 13.01 17.06 -14.41
C ARG A 25 12.89 17.49 -15.87
N GLY A 26 12.09 18.52 -16.12
CA GLY A 26 12.08 19.24 -17.39
C GLY A 26 10.78 20.03 -17.62
N MET A 27 10.77 20.88 -18.65
CA MET A 27 9.58 21.63 -19.09
C MET A 27 8.43 20.69 -19.51
N LYS A 28 8.74 19.43 -19.81
CA LYS A 28 7.79 18.33 -19.92
C LYS A 28 8.33 17.20 -19.05
N ALA A 29 7.69 16.94 -17.91
CA ALA A 29 8.05 15.81 -17.06
C ALA A 29 8.00 14.53 -17.90
N ARG A 30 9.14 13.83 -18.00
CA ARG A 30 9.23 12.55 -18.73
C ARG A 30 9.28 11.45 -17.68
N GLN A 31 8.35 10.52 -17.79
CA GLN A 31 8.34 9.31 -16.97
C GLN A 31 9.08 8.20 -17.72
N SER A 32 9.92 7.46 -17.02
CA SER A 32 10.49 6.21 -17.52
C SER A 32 9.39 5.16 -17.61
N PRO A 33 9.53 4.14 -18.48
CA PRO A 33 8.79 2.90 -18.31
C PRO A 33 9.01 2.35 -16.89
N ARG A 34 8.01 1.64 -16.36
CA ARG A 34 8.18 0.91 -15.10
C ARG A 34 9.16 -0.24 -15.32
N ILE A 35 10.12 -0.34 -14.41
CA ILE A 35 11.04 -1.47 -14.33
C ILE A 35 10.53 -2.36 -13.20
N SER A 36 10.19 -3.60 -13.52
CA SER A 36 9.67 -4.59 -12.57
C SER A 36 10.70 -5.71 -12.38
N ARG A 37 10.99 -6.06 -11.12
CA ARG A 37 11.76 -7.25 -10.73
C ARG A 37 10.85 -8.16 -9.92
N VAL A 38 10.57 -9.35 -10.45
CA VAL A 38 9.82 -10.41 -9.77
C VAL A 38 10.78 -11.58 -9.53
N TYR A 39 10.75 -12.14 -8.33
CA TYR A 39 11.67 -13.18 -7.88
C TYR A 39 11.03 -14.07 -6.83
N ASP A 40 11.53 -15.30 -6.69
CA ASP A 40 11.05 -16.24 -5.68
C ASP A 40 11.69 -15.94 -4.32
N ASP A 41 10.85 -15.74 -3.30
CA ASP A 41 11.26 -15.48 -1.91
C ASP A 41 11.12 -16.74 -1.04
N GLN A 42 11.63 -17.87 -1.52
CA GLN A 42 11.66 -19.07 -0.67
C GLN A 42 12.84 -18.98 0.30
N GLN A 43 12.53 -18.62 1.55
CA GLN A 43 13.34 -18.85 2.78
C GLN A 43 14.17 -17.68 3.35
N ALA A 44 13.77 -16.43 3.18
CA ALA A 44 14.37 -15.34 3.98
C ALA A 44 13.83 -15.31 5.42
N ALA A 45 14.72 -15.28 6.42
CA ALA A 45 14.35 -15.08 7.84
C ALA A 45 13.63 -13.73 8.08
N ALA A 46 13.88 -12.74 7.23
CA ALA A 46 13.15 -11.49 7.14
C ALA A 46 12.70 -11.28 5.68
N MET A 47 11.39 -11.36 5.43
CA MET A 47 10.76 -11.33 4.09
C MET A 47 11.12 -10.09 3.26
N TRP A 48 11.62 -9.01 3.88
CA TRP A 48 11.98 -7.78 3.16
C TRP A 48 13.42 -7.77 2.64
N LYS A 49 14.30 -8.66 3.11
CA LYS A 49 15.74 -8.62 2.74
C LYS A 49 15.98 -8.87 1.26
N PRO A 50 15.38 -9.89 0.62
CA PRO A 50 15.55 -10.09 -0.82
C PRO A 50 15.01 -8.90 -1.63
N SER A 51 13.88 -8.32 -1.23
CA SER A 51 13.33 -7.11 -1.84
C SER A 51 14.28 -5.92 -1.75
N LEU A 52 14.94 -5.75 -0.61
CA LEU A 52 15.93 -4.69 -0.42
C LEU A 52 17.14 -4.88 -1.34
N GLN A 53 17.64 -6.11 -1.47
CA GLN A 53 18.76 -6.44 -2.37
C GLN A 53 18.40 -6.15 -3.84
N GLN A 54 17.18 -6.49 -4.25
CA GLN A 54 16.70 -6.20 -5.61
C GLN A 54 16.57 -4.69 -5.84
N LEU A 55 16.04 -3.94 -4.87
CA LEU A 55 15.97 -2.48 -4.95
C LEU A 55 17.37 -1.85 -5.04
N GLU A 56 18.33 -2.34 -4.27
CA GLU A 56 19.73 -1.91 -4.32
C GLU A 56 20.33 -2.09 -5.72
N GLN A 57 20.17 -3.27 -6.31
CA GLN A 57 20.65 -3.55 -7.67
C GLN A 57 19.99 -2.64 -8.71
N MET A 58 18.67 -2.44 -8.61
CA MET A 58 17.95 -1.53 -9.51
C MET A 58 18.44 -0.09 -9.42
N LEU A 59 18.74 0.40 -8.21
CA LEU A 59 19.29 1.74 -8.01
C LEU A 59 20.74 1.85 -8.50
N GLU A 60 21.55 0.80 -8.37
CA GLU A 60 22.90 0.72 -8.93
C GLU A 60 22.90 0.84 -10.46
N GLU A 61 22.07 0.03 -11.13
CA GLU A 61 21.90 0.02 -12.60
C GLU A 61 21.45 1.40 -13.12
N GLU A 62 20.45 1.98 -12.45
CA GLU A 62 19.91 3.29 -12.82
C GLU A 62 20.91 4.41 -12.56
N ASN A 63 21.64 4.39 -11.42
CA ASN A 63 22.64 5.41 -11.10
C ASN A 63 23.86 5.36 -12.03
N ALA A 64 24.25 4.17 -12.50
CA ALA A 64 25.30 4.01 -13.50
C ALA A 64 24.88 4.60 -14.86
N SER A 65 23.59 4.50 -15.21
CA SER A 65 23.04 4.99 -16.47
C SER A 65 22.73 6.50 -16.43
N SER A 66 22.22 6.99 -15.32
CA SER A 66 21.85 8.40 -15.13
C SER A 66 21.83 8.76 -13.63
N ALA A 67 22.67 9.71 -13.23
CA ALA A 67 22.90 10.06 -11.83
C ALA A 67 21.60 10.26 -11.03
N LEU A 68 21.47 9.57 -9.89
CA LEU A 68 20.32 9.68 -8.99
C LEU A 68 20.47 10.79 -7.94
N LYS A 69 21.68 11.34 -7.80
CA LYS A 69 22.03 12.29 -6.74
C LYS A 69 21.05 13.47 -6.67
N GLY A 70 20.44 13.65 -5.50
CA GLY A 70 19.50 14.74 -5.22
C GLY A 70 18.06 14.49 -5.68
N ALA A 71 17.76 13.32 -6.26
CA ALA A 71 16.38 12.90 -6.50
C ALA A 71 15.60 12.71 -5.18
N GLU A 72 14.28 12.65 -5.28
CA GLU A 72 13.39 12.29 -4.18
C GLU A 72 12.94 10.84 -4.36
N LEU A 73 13.07 10.04 -3.32
CA LEU A 73 12.60 8.66 -3.26
C LEU A 73 11.27 8.60 -2.51
N ARG A 74 10.27 7.99 -3.13
CA ARG A 74 8.98 7.68 -2.53
C ARG A 74 8.75 6.18 -2.62
N ILE A 75 8.39 5.56 -1.50
CA ILE A 75 8.24 4.12 -1.41
C ILE A 75 6.84 3.79 -0.91
N THR A 76 6.09 3.05 -1.70
CA THR A 76 4.83 2.43 -1.30
C THR A 76 5.11 1.00 -0.86
N LEU A 77 4.85 0.70 0.41
CA LEU A 77 5.13 -0.59 1.02
C LEU A 77 3.90 -1.50 0.95
N SER A 78 4.12 -2.72 0.49
CA SER A 78 3.14 -3.81 0.53
C SER A 78 2.54 -4.03 1.93
N ASN A 79 1.26 -4.40 1.99
CA ASN A 79 0.59 -4.67 3.26
C ASN A 79 1.16 -5.90 4.00
N HIS A 80 2.00 -6.70 3.34
CA HIS A 80 2.78 -7.76 3.99
C HIS A 80 3.67 -7.22 5.12
N PHE A 81 4.27 -6.04 4.93
CA PHE A 81 5.18 -5.42 5.88
C PHE A 81 4.46 -4.57 6.94
N MET A 82 3.23 -4.16 6.64
CA MET A 82 2.49 -3.18 7.43
C MET A 82 1.72 -3.81 8.60
N ARG A 83 1.59 -3.04 9.68
CA ARG A 83 0.70 -3.30 10.81
C ARG A 83 -0.19 -2.08 10.99
N TYR A 84 -1.45 -2.28 11.33
CA TYR A 84 -2.44 -1.22 11.36
C TYR A 84 -3.27 -1.29 12.62
N VAL A 85 -3.62 -0.13 13.15
CA VAL A 85 -4.75 0.03 14.07
C VAL A 85 -5.55 1.27 13.69
N VAL A 86 -6.85 1.21 13.88
CA VAL A 86 -7.69 2.39 13.86
C VAL A 86 -7.67 3.01 15.25
N VAL A 87 -7.42 4.31 15.28
CA VAL A 87 -7.54 5.15 16.47
C VAL A 87 -8.93 5.79 16.40
N PRO A 88 -9.88 5.40 17.27
CA PRO A 88 -11.24 5.92 17.21
C PRO A 88 -11.27 7.43 17.50
N PRO A 89 -12.36 8.14 17.13
CA PRO A 89 -12.60 9.51 17.57
C PRO A 89 -12.44 9.64 19.09
N GLN A 90 -11.67 10.62 19.55
CA GLN A 90 -11.45 10.96 20.95
C GLN A 90 -11.32 12.48 21.05
N GLN A 91 -12.33 13.15 21.62
CA GLN A 91 -12.39 14.62 21.66
C GLN A 91 -11.44 15.19 22.72
N GLU A 92 -11.06 14.36 23.68
CA GLU A 92 -10.17 14.69 24.78
C GLU A 92 -8.70 14.73 24.36
N ILE A 93 -8.34 14.08 23.25
CA ILE A 93 -7.01 14.18 22.66
C ILE A 93 -6.93 15.52 21.94
N THR A 94 -6.03 16.39 22.37
CA THR A 94 -5.95 17.76 21.84
C THR A 94 -4.61 18.09 21.19
N ASP A 95 -3.60 17.24 21.38
CA ASP A 95 -2.29 17.42 20.77
C ASP A 95 -1.72 16.14 20.12
N PRO A 96 -0.76 16.28 19.18
CA PRO A 96 -0.21 15.15 18.45
C PRO A 96 0.58 14.14 19.30
N ALA A 97 1.15 14.55 20.44
CA ALA A 97 1.91 13.66 21.31
C ALA A 97 0.96 12.74 22.10
N GLU A 98 -0.17 13.27 22.57
CA GLU A 98 -1.25 12.47 23.16
C GLU A 98 -1.81 11.47 22.15
N LEU A 99 -2.07 11.90 20.92
CA LEU A 99 -2.53 11.03 19.85
C LEU A 99 -1.54 9.88 19.58
N LEU A 100 -0.24 10.19 19.53
CA LEU A 100 0.80 9.19 19.33
C LEU A 100 0.89 8.21 20.51
N ALA A 101 0.76 8.69 21.75
CA ALA A 101 0.73 7.84 22.93
C ALA A 101 -0.47 6.89 22.91
N TYR A 102 -1.65 7.39 22.54
CA TYR A 102 -2.85 6.58 22.41
C TYR A 102 -2.73 5.56 21.27
N ALA A 103 -2.23 5.96 20.10
CA ALA A 103 -1.96 5.05 19.00
C ALA A 103 -0.96 3.95 19.39
N ASN A 104 0.09 4.29 20.15
CA ASN A 104 1.05 3.32 20.68
C ASN A 104 0.35 2.31 21.61
N PHE A 105 -0.48 2.79 22.52
CA PHE A 105 -1.28 1.95 23.41
C PHE A 105 -2.15 0.98 22.60
N ARG A 106 -2.91 1.47 21.61
CA ARG A 106 -3.76 0.65 20.73
C ARG A 106 -2.95 -0.38 19.94
N MET A 107 -1.79 0.00 19.41
CA MET A 107 -0.87 -0.93 18.75
C MET A 107 -0.40 -2.03 19.71
N ARG A 108 -0.05 -1.69 20.95
CA ARG A 108 0.37 -2.65 21.97
C ARG A 108 -0.76 -3.59 22.39
N GLU A 109 -2.00 -3.13 22.45
CA GLU A 109 -3.15 -4.02 22.72
C GLU A 109 -3.29 -5.13 21.68
N VAL A 110 -3.03 -4.82 20.39
CA VAL A 110 -3.16 -5.79 19.30
C VAL A 110 -1.92 -6.64 19.10
N TYR A 111 -0.72 -6.06 19.24
CA TYR A 111 0.53 -6.68 18.80
C TYR A 111 1.53 -7.00 19.94
N GLY A 112 1.25 -6.55 21.16
CA GLY A 112 2.09 -6.74 22.33
C GLY A 112 3.45 -6.02 22.24
N GLU A 113 4.47 -6.60 22.86
CA GLU A 113 5.82 -6.01 22.99
C GLU A 113 6.55 -5.84 21.64
N ARG A 114 6.08 -6.47 20.55
CA ARG A 114 6.68 -6.34 19.22
C ARG A 114 6.69 -4.89 18.71
N VAL A 115 5.76 -4.07 19.21
CA VAL A 115 5.62 -2.65 18.86
C VAL A 115 6.89 -1.85 19.16
N ASP A 116 7.69 -2.25 20.15
CA ASP A 116 8.92 -1.55 20.53
C ASP A 116 9.98 -1.56 19.41
N GLY A 117 9.94 -2.61 18.58
CA GLY A 117 10.78 -2.75 17.40
C GLY A 117 10.25 -2.05 16.15
N TRP A 118 9.19 -1.25 16.24
CA TRP A 118 8.53 -0.64 15.09
C TRP A 118 8.71 0.87 15.00
N VAL A 119 8.60 1.39 13.78
CA VAL A 119 8.38 2.80 13.49
C VAL A 119 6.91 2.97 13.13
N MET A 120 6.26 3.95 13.74
CA MET A 120 4.83 4.21 13.56
C MET A 120 4.62 5.57 12.88
N SER A 121 3.57 5.66 12.08
CA SER A 121 3.04 6.90 11.54
C SER A 121 1.53 6.93 11.74
N ILE A 122 0.98 8.12 11.84
CA ILE A 122 -0.46 8.36 11.96
C ILE A 122 -0.86 9.20 10.73
N SER A 123 -1.99 8.87 10.13
CA SER A 123 -2.56 9.69 9.05
C SER A 123 -3.04 11.04 9.58
N ASP A 124 -3.56 11.89 8.69
CA ASP A 124 -4.24 13.11 9.10
C ASP A 124 -5.31 12.78 10.16
N TRP A 125 -5.37 13.61 11.20
CA TRP A 125 -6.19 13.35 12.38
C TRP A 125 -7.26 14.43 12.54
N ASP A 126 -8.48 13.95 12.75
CA ASP A 126 -9.63 14.74 13.18
C ASP A 126 -10.16 14.10 14.49
N PRO A 127 -10.20 14.84 15.62
CA PRO A 127 -10.74 14.36 16.89
C PRO A 127 -12.15 13.74 16.77
N TYR A 128 -12.93 14.18 15.77
CA TYR A 128 -14.31 13.74 15.57
C TYR A 128 -14.44 12.52 14.66
N ARG A 129 -13.43 12.20 13.85
CA ARG A 129 -13.50 11.09 12.86
C ARG A 129 -12.51 9.97 13.11
N GLY A 130 -11.60 10.16 14.08
CA GLY A 130 -10.52 9.23 14.33
C GLY A 130 -9.47 9.28 13.23
N THR A 131 -8.57 8.30 13.22
CA THR A 131 -7.47 8.23 12.27
C THR A 131 -6.89 6.81 12.20
N VAL A 132 -5.96 6.57 11.30
CA VAL A 132 -5.24 5.30 11.18
C VAL A 132 -3.81 5.47 11.66
N CYS A 133 -3.35 4.52 12.47
CA CYS A 133 -1.93 4.32 12.71
C CYS A 133 -1.43 3.13 11.90
N ALA A 134 -0.33 3.33 11.17
CA ALA A 134 0.40 2.30 10.47
C ALA A 134 1.80 2.15 11.08
N ALA A 135 2.32 0.92 11.12
CA ALA A 135 3.63 0.61 11.65
C ALA A 135 4.38 -0.38 10.77
N ILE A 136 5.72 -0.27 10.77
CA ILE A 136 6.66 -1.16 10.09
C ILE A 136 7.81 -1.53 11.00
N ALA A 137 8.51 -2.62 10.70
CA ALA A 137 9.74 -2.97 11.39
C ALA A 137 10.77 -1.84 11.25
N ARG A 138 11.35 -1.41 12.38
CA ARG A 138 12.34 -0.34 12.43
C ARG A 138 13.57 -0.65 11.58
N ASP A 139 14.02 -1.91 11.61
CA ASP A 139 15.16 -2.36 10.81
C ASP A 139 14.92 -2.13 9.31
N LEU A 140 13.72 -2.46 8.80
CA LEU A 140 13.38 -2.19 7.39
C LEU A 140 13.42 -0.69 7.09
N TYR A 141 12.84 0.15 7.95
CA TYR A 141 12.87 1.59 7.74
C TYR A 141 14.30 2.15 7.67
N HIS A 142 15.16 1.75 8.62
CA HIS A 142 16.54 2.22 8.65
C HIS A 142 17.38 1.72 7.47
N GLU A 143 17.14 0.50 6.99
CA GLU A 143 17.80 0.00 5.79
C GLU A 143 17.37 0.79 4.53
N LEU A 144 16.10 1.18 4.42
CA LEU A 144 15.63 2.06 3.34
C LEU A 144 16.23 3.46 3.43
N GLU A 145 16.39 4.02 4.64
CA GLU A 145 17.08 5.28 4.86
C GLU A 145 18.57 5.20 4.48
N ALA A 146 19.27 4.16 4.94
CA ALA A 146 20.68 3.93 4.63
C ALA A 146 20.89 3.77 3.12
N LEU A 147 20.00 3.03 2.45
CA LEU A 147 20.00 2.86 1.01
C LEU A 147 19.88 4.21 0.29
N ALA A 148 18.91 5.04 0.66
CA ALA A 148 18.72 6.36 0.07
C ALA A 148 19.96 7.26 0.27
N LEU A 149 20.54 7.24 1.48
CA LEU A 149 21.75 8.00 1.80
C LEU A 149 22.95 7.57 0.96
N ARG A 150 23.15 6.27 0.75
CA ARG A 150 24.25 5.72 -0.05
C ARG A 150 24.23 6.22 -1.49
N PHE A 151 23.05 6.34 -2.09
CA PHE A 151 22.89 6.91 -3.44
C PHE A 151 22.74 8.44 -3.45
N SER A 152 22.87 9.11 -2.30
CA SER A 152 22.64 10.55 -2.17
C SER A 152 21.25 11.00 -2.65
N ILE A 153 20.25 10.15 -2.44
CA ILE A 153 18.83 10.39 -2.75
C ILE A 153 18.13 10.84 -1.46
N LYS A 154 17.14 11.72 -1.56
CA LYS A 154 16.33 12.12 -0.41
C LYS A 154 15.14 11.18 -0.27
N LEU A 155 15.14 10.32 0.75
CA LEU A 155 13.92 9.59 1.14
C LEU A 155 12.87 10.60 1.59
N LYS A 156 11.83 10.76 0.77
CA LYS A 156 10.81 11.81 0.94
C LYS A 156 9.54 11.25 1.56
N GLN A 157 9.20 10.01 1.25
CA GLN A 157 7.97 9.38 1.70
C GLN A 157 8.16 7.85 1.76
N VAL A 158 7.63 7.26 2.81
CA VAL A 158 7.37 5.83 2.92
C VAL A 158 5.91 5.72 3.34
N GLU A 159 5.08 5.10 2.52
CA GLU A 159 3.64 5.02 2.76
C GLU A 159 3.12 3.59 2.63
N PRO A 160 2.08 3.22 3.40
CA PRO A 160 1.41 1.93 3.25
C PRO A 160 0.62 1.84 1.93
N TYR A 161 0.60 0.65 1.32
CA TYR A 161 -0.14 0.44 0.08
C TYR A 161 -1.65 0.61 0.25
N LEU A 162 -2.24 0.14 1.36
CA LEU A 162 -3.67 0.33 1.63
C LEU A 162 -4.08 1.80 1.58
N THR A 163 -3.34 2.68 2.25
CA THR A 163 -3.68 4.11 2.32
C THR A 163 -3.36 4.83 1.01
N ALA A 164 -2.23 4.52 0.37
CA ALA A 164 -1.89 5.09 -0.95
C ALA A 164 -2.94 4.72 -2.01
N ALA A 165 -3.44 3.49 -1.98
CA ALA A 165 -4.53 3.03 -2.84
C ALA A 165 -5.85 3.74 -2.46
N PHE A 166 -6.19 3.82 -1.17
CA PHE A 166 -7.40 4.52 -0.73
C PHE A 166 -7.39 5.99 -1.19
N ASP A 167 -6.32 6.74 -0.94
CA ASP A 167 -6.18 8.17 -1.29
C ASP A 167 -6.30 8.43 -2.80
N GLN A 168 -5.94 7.45 -3.64
CA GLN A 168 -6.07 7.55 -5.09
C GLN A 168 -7.53 7.60 -5.54
N TRP A 169 -8.42 6.86 -4.88
CA TRP A 169 -9.80 6.67 -5.35
C TRP A 169 -10.87 7.22 -4.40
N CYS A 170 -10.54 7.57 -3.14
CA CYS A 170 -11.52 7.92 -2.12
C CYS A 170 -12.42 9.09 -2.53
N ASN A 171 -11.89 10.06 -3.27
CA ASN A 171 -12.66 11.22 -3.75
C ASN A 171 -13.73 10.86 -4.80
N ALA A 172 -13.70 9.65 -5.36
CA ALA A 172 -14.68 9.16 -6.31
C ALA A 172 -15.76 8.27 -5.68
N PHE A 173 -15.62 7.89 -4.40
CA PHE A 173 -16.59 7.08 -3.69
C PHE A 173 -17.76 7.97 -3.24
N ASN A 174 -18.99 7.58 -3.56
CA ASN A 174 -20.19 8.34 -3.20
C ASN A 174 -20.96 7.72 -2.04
N ASP A 175 -20.61 6.49 -1.66
CA ASP A 175 -21.30 5.73 -0.63
C ASP A 175 -20.89 6.20 0.76
N LYS A 176 -21.88 6.30 1.65
CA LYS A 176 -21.63 6.63 3.06
C LYS A 176 -21.03 5.45 3.82
N ARG A 177 -21.25 4.22 3.36
CA ARG A 177 -20.72 2.99 3.93
C ARG A 177 -20.21 2.11 2.79
N PHE A 178 -18.98 1.64 2.90
CA PHE A 178 -18.39 0.74 1.94
C PHE A 178 -17.19 0.00 2.54
N TRP A 179 -16.78 -1.07 1.88
CA TRP A 179 -15.52 -1.75 2.13
C TRP A 179 -14.54 -1.39 1.03
N PHE A 180 -13.37 -0.92 1.40
CA PHE A 180 -12.25 -0.79 0.48
C PHE A 180 -11.29 -1.96 0.67
N VAL A 181 -11.00 -2.67 -0.40
CA VAL A 181 -10.22 -3.91 -0.36
C VAL A 181 -9.04 -3.80 -1.32
N VAL A 182 -7.85 -4.11 -0.83
CA VAL A 182 -6.63 -4.28 -1.61
C VAL A 182 -6.19 -5.74 -1.50
N ILE A 183 -6.04 -6.42 -2.65
CA ILE A 183 -5.58 -7.80 -2.73
C ILE A 183 -4.21 -7.84 -3.40
N GLU A 184 -3.25 -8.38 -2.66
CA GLU A 184 -1.90 -8.64 -3.10
C GLU A 184 -1.67 -10.17 -3.13
N PRO A 185 -0.65 -10.67 -3.85
CA PRO A 185 -0.26 -12.07 -3.78
C PRO A 185 -0.09 -12.54 -2.34
N GLY A 186 -0.96 -13.46 -1.90
CA GLY A 186 -0.93 -14.04 -0.55
C GLY A 186 -1.43 -13.13 0.58
N ARG A 187 -1.99 -11.94 0.30
CA ARG A 187 -2.46 -10.99 1.32
C ARG A 187 -3.76 -10.31 0.93
N LEU A 188 -4.68 -10.22 1.87
CA LEU A 188 -5.89 -9.42 1.77
C LEU A 188 -5.83 -8.32 2.83
N CYS A 189 -5.97 -7.07 2.40
CA CYS A 189 -6.08 -5.93 3.29
C CYS A 189 -7.39 -5.18 3.01
N MET A 190 -8.19 -4.97 4.05
CA MET A 190 -9.53 -4.43 3.93
C MET A 190 -9.80 -3.37 4.98
N LEU A 191 -10.56 -2.37 4.57
CA LEU A 191 -11.00 -1.22 5.35
C LEU A 191 -12.52 -1.09 5.23
N PRO A 192 -13.30 -1.42 6.28
CA PRO A 192 -14.65 -0.89 6.42
C PRO A 192 -14.62 0.61 6.71
N PHE A 193 -15.37 1.39 5.93
CA PHE A 193 -15.52 2.82 6.06
C PHE A 193 -17.00 3.18 6.20
N ALA A 194 -17.35 4.04 7.15
CA ALA A 194 -18.73 4.48 7.36
C ALA A 194 -18.78 5.92 7.87
N ASN A 195 -19.68 6.73 7.30
CA ASN A 195 -19.97 8.10 7.72
C ASN A 195 -18.74 9.03 7.82
N GLY A 196 -17.70 8.79 7.01
CA GLY A 196 -16.48 9.59 7.06
C GLY A 196 -15.43 9.06 8.04
N GLU A 197 -15.64 7.89 8.63
CA GLU A 197 -14.80 7.31 9.68
C GLU A 197 -14.29 5.92 9.29
N TRP A 198 -13.06 5.64 9.71
CA TRP A 198 -12.42 4.34 9.63
C TRP A 198 -13.02 3.43 10.70
N GLN A 199 -13.62 2.30 10.32
CA GLN A 199 -14.28 1.41 11.30
C GLN A 199 -13.31 0.33 11.83
N GLY A 200 -12.33 -0.05 11.02
CA GLY A 200 -11.33 -1.06 11.34
C GLY A 200 -10.40 -1.28 10.16
N ILE A 201 -9.31 -2.01 10.36
CA ILE A 201 -8.47 -2.50 9.26
C ILE A 201 -8.19 -3.97 9.52
N ARG A 202 -8.53 -4.79 8.53
CA ARG A 202 -8.15 -6.20 8.49
C ARG A 202 -6.97 -6.36 7.55
N ASN A 203 -5.93 -7.03 8.00
CA ASN A 203 -4.75 -7.33 7.19
C ASN A 203 -4.35 -8.80 7.41
N GLN A 204 -4.84 -9.68 6.55
CA GLN A 204 -4.71 -11.14 6.72
C GLN A 204 -3.95 -11.81 5.57
N ARG A 205 -3.37 -12.97 5.87
CA ARG A 205 -2.79 -13.84 4.85
C ARG A 205 -3.90 -14.58 4.12
N ILE A 206 -3.72 -14.80 2.82
CA ILE A 206 -4.58 -15.66 2.01
C ILE A 206 -3.97 -17.06 2.04
N VAL A 207 -4.71 -18.04 2.54
CA VAL A 207 -4.28 -19.44 2.64
C VAL A 207 -5.05 -20.33 1.65
N HIS A 208 -6.30 -19.97 1.37
CA HIS A 208 -7.16 -20.64 0.40
C HIS A 208 -7.33 -19.80 -0.87
N SER A 209 -8.42 -20.01 -1.63
CA SER A 209 -8.73 -19.13 -2.74
C SER A 209 -9.05 -17.70 -2.26
N VAL A 210 -8.66 -16.73 -3.07
CA VAL A 210 -8.89 -15.30 -2.82
C VAL A 210 -10.37 -15.03 -2.58
N GLU A 211 -11.24 -15.58 -3.42
CA GLU A 211 -12.70 -15.47 -3.29
C GLU A 211 -13.20 -15.94 -1.92
N THR A 212 -12.80 -17.14 -1.48
CA THR A 212 -13.28 -17.72 -0.21
C THR A 212 -12.82 -16.87 0.97
N GLU A 213 -11.56 -16.46 0.99
CA GLU A 213 -10.99 -15.65 2.07
C GLU A 213 -11.61 -14.24 2.11
N LEU A 214 -11.86 -13.63 0.95
CA LEU A 214 -12.50 -12.33 0.84
C LEU A 214 -13.94 -12.36 1.36
N LEU A 215 -14.76 -13.28 0.85
CA LEU A 215 -16.16 -13.38 1.27
C LEU A 215 -16.27 -13.71 2.76
N ALA A 216 -15.43 -14.61 3.27
CA ALA A 216 -15.40 -14.91 4.70
C ALA A 216 -14.99 -13.70 5.55
N ALA A 217 -13.98 -12.93 5.12
CA ALA A 217 -13.54 -11.73 5.83
C ALA A 217 -14.63 -10.64 5.84
N LEU A 218 -15.28 -10.42 4.71
CA LEU A 218 -16.38 -9.46 4.55
C LEU A 218 -17.56 -9.81 5.47
N GLU A 219 -17.98 -11.07 5.49
CA GLU A 219 -19.04 -11.58 6.37
C GLU A 219 -18.69 -11.42 7.85
N GLN A 220 -17.44 -11.69 8.24
CA GLN A 220 -16.97 -11.45 9.61
C GLN A 220 -17.04 -9.98 10.01
N GLU A 221 -16.66 -9.05 9.14
CA GLU A 221 -16.75 -7.61 9.46
C GLU A 221 -18.20 -7.13 9.58
N ILE A 222 -19.13 -7.69 8.80
CA ILE A 222 -20.57 -7.42 9.01
C ILE A 222 -20.99 -7.85 10.41
N ILE A 223 -20.64 -9.08 10.81
CA ILE A 223 -20.98 -9.61 12.14
C ILE A 223 -20.39 -8.70 13.23
N ASN A 224 -19.13 -8.27 13.07
CA ASN A 224 -18.47 -7.36 14.02
C ASN A 224 -19.17 -6.00 14.11
N SER A 225 -19.65 -5.47 12.98
CA SER A 225 -20.39 -4.20 12.95
C SER A 225 -21.80 -4.30 13.53
N GLY A 226 -22.34 -5.52 13.67
CA GLY A 226 -23.70 -5.76 14.17
C GLY A 226 -24.82 -5.28 13.24
N TYR A 227 -24.49 -4.84 12.02
CA TYR A 227 -25.42 -4.21 11.09
C TYR A 227 -25.14 -4.63 9.64
N ARG A 228 -26.19 -4.93 8.88
CA ARG A 228 -26.11 -5.30 7.46
C ARG A 228 -27.05 -4.42 6.63
N GLU A 229 -26.52 -3.82 5.57
CA GLU A 229 -27.34 -3.20 4.53
C GLU A 229 -27.86 -4.27 3.55
N PRO A 230 -29.00 -4.04 2.88
CA PRO A 230 -29.48 -4.94 1.84
C PRO A 230 -28.46 -5.19 0.72
N ILE A 231 -27.65 -4.18 0.41
CA ILE A 231 -26.56 -4.24 -0.55
C ILE A 231 -25.34 -3.58 0.09
N GLU A 232 -24.26 -4.36 0.20
CA GLU A 232 -23.00 -3.94 0.79
C GLU A 232 -21.99 -3.62 -0.32
N GLN A 233 -21.61 -2.35 -0.41
CA GLN A 233 -20.75 -1.83 -1.47
C GLN A 233 -19.27 -2.11 -1.18
N VAL A 234 -18.60 -2.81 -2.09
CA VAL A 234 -17.18 -3.15 -1.99
C VAL A 234 -16.41 -2.53 -3.15
N TYR A 235 -15.44 -1.68 -2.84
CA TYR A 235 -14.46 -1.18 -3.79
C TYR A 235 -13.22 -2.05 -3.73
N LEU A 236 -12.91 -2.75 -4.82
CA LEU A 236 -11.89 -3.80 -4.86
C LEU A 236 -10.77 -3.44 -5.82
N PHE A 237 -9.55 -3.35 -5.29
CA PHE A 237 -8.33 -3.21 -6.07
C PHE A 237 -7.47 -4.47 -5.96
N SER A 238 -7.37 -5.23 -7.05
CA SER A 238 -6.69 -6.53 -7.09
C SER A 238 -5.87 -6.68 -8.38
N PRO A 239 -4.84 -5.85 -8.60
CA PRO A 239 -4.17 -5.74 -9.89
C PRO A 239 -3.47 -7.03 -10.33
N GLU A 240 -3.12 -7.93 -9.40
CA GLU A 240 -2.46 -9.21 -9.71
C GLU A 240 -3.44 -10.41 -9.70
N HIS A 241 -4.73 -10.13 -9.53
CA HIS A 241 -5.82 -11.10 -9.61
C HIS A 241 -6.91 -10.57 -10.55
N SER A 242 -6.56 -10.32 -11.81
CA SER A 242 -7.49 -9.79 -12.83
C SER A 242 -8.64 -10.74 -13.15
N ASP A 243 -8.41 -12.04 -12.98
CA ASP A 243 -9.37 -13.09 -13.31
C ASP A 243 -10.22 -13.48 -12.09
N LEU A 244 -10.19 -12.67 -11.03
CA LEU A 244 -11.00 -12.88 -9.83
C LEU A 244 -12.47 -12.63 -10.17
N ASP A 245 -13.21 -13.73 -10.36
CA ASP A 245 -14.65 -13.71 -10.51
C ASP A 245 -15.30 -13.80 -9.13
N LEU A 246 -16.05 -12.77 -8.74
CA LEU A 246 -16.78 -12.74 -7.47
C LEU A 246 -18.26 -12.87 -7.75
N PRO A 247 -18.98 -13.69 -6.95
CA PRO A 247 -20.40 -13.88 -7.16
C PRO A 247 -21.15 -12.54 -6.99
N ALA A 248 -22.03 -12.25 -7.95
CA ALA A 248 -22.95 -11.11 -7.86
C ALA A 248 -24.14 -11.36 -6.92
N ASP A 249 -24.20 -12.55 -6.30
CA ASP A 249 -25.25 -12.93 -5.36
C ASP A 249 -24.84 -12.68 -3.89
N LYS A 250 -25.81 -12.76 -2.96
CA LYS A 250 -25.65 -12.61 -1.49
C LYS A 250 -25.50 -11.18 -0.93
N GLY A 251 -25.98 -10.17 -1.66
CA GLY A 251 -26.06 -8.80 -1.13
C GLY A 251 -24.73 -8.05 -1.16
N TRP A 252 -23.77 -8.51 -1.95
CA TRP A 252 -22.51 -7.82 -2.21
C TRP A 252 -22.54 -7.13 -3.57
N GLN A 253 -22.09 -5.87 -3.61
CA GLN A 253 -21.89 -5.14 -4.86
C GLN A 253 -20.41 -4.79 -5.01
N PHE A 254 -19.72 -5.47 -5.92
CA PHE A 254 -18.30 -5.25 -6.17
C PHE A 254 -18.09 -4.21 -7.29
N ALA A 255 -17.36 -3.14 -6.97
CA ALA A 255 -16.84 -2.16 -7.90
C ALA A 255 -15.30 -2.35 -8.01
N TYR A 256 -14.87 -2.85 -9.16
CA TYR A 256 -13.45 -3.14 -9.42
C TYR A 256 -12.67 -1.86 -9.77
N LEU A 257 -11.45 -1.77 -9.26
CA LEU A 257 -10.49 -0.68 -9.50
C LEU A 257 -9.27 -1.21 -10.25
N PRO A 258 -8.59 -0.37 -11.08
CA PRO A 258 -8.95 1.01 -11.40
C PRO A 258 -10.23 1.12 -12.23
N ASN A 259 -10.91 2.25 -12.15
CA ASN A 259 -12.05 2.56 -13.02
C ASN A 259 -11.60 3.40 -14.23
N GLU A 260 -12.46 3.55 -15.24
CA GLU A 260 -12.13 4.29 -16.48
C GLU A 260 -11.71 5.75 -16.24
N LYS A 261 -12.14 6.36 -15.13
CA LYS A 261 -11.92 7.78 -14.85
C LYS A 261 -10.58 8.05 -14.15
N ILE A 262 -10.16 7.13 -13.28
CA ILE A 262 -8.99 7.31 -12.41
C ILE A 262 -8.09 6.07 -12.56
N PRO A 263 -7.03 6.13 -13.39
CA PRO A 263 -6.12 5.02 -13.57
C PRO A 263 -5.31 4.76 -12.30
N ALA A 264 -4.79 3.53 -12.17
CA ALA A 264 -3.81 3.22 -11.14
C ALA A 264 -2.50 3.98 -11.41
N PRO A 265 -1.83 4.49 -10.37
CA PRO A 265 -0.49 5.05 -10.50
C PRO A 265 0.48 4.07 -11.17
N VAL A 266 1.32 4.57 -12.07
CA VAL A 266 2.21 3.72 -12.90
C VAL A 266 3.15 2.84 -12.06
N TYR A 267 3.53 3.31 -10.87
CA TYR A 267 4.43 2.59 -9.97
C TYR A 267 3.71 1.51 -9.13
N PHE A 268 2.37 1.47 -9.10
CA PHE A 268 1.65 0.35 -8.50
C PHE A 268 1.90 -0.95 -9.27
N PRO A 269 1.74 -2.12 -8.63
CA PRO A 269 1.84 -3.38 -9.32
C PRO A 269 0.74 -3.50 -10.39
N SER A 270 1.05 -4.23 -11.44
CA SER A 270 0.06 -4.66 -12.45
C SER A 270 0.24 -6.16 -12.72
N PRO A 271 -0.69 -6.81 -13.44
CA PRO A 271 -0.51 -8.20 -13.82
C PRO A 271 0.84 -8.37 -14.51
N THR A 272 1.64 -9.31 -14.03
CA THR A 272 2.83 -9.75 -14.75
C THR A 272 2.32 -10.55 -15.94
N MET A 273 2.42 -10.01 -17.16
CA MET A 273 2.16 -10.83 -18.34
C MET A 273 3.17 -11.97 -18.32
N ALA A 274 2.70 -13.19 -18.07
CA ALA A 274 3.50 -14.39 -18.21
C ALA A 274 4.00 -14.44 -19.66
N GLY A 275 5.31 -14.23 -19.86
CA GLY A 275 6.03 -14.50 -21.10
C GLY A 275 5.38 -14.03 -22.40
N SER A 276 5.42 -12.73 -22.69
CA SER A 276 5.46 -12.32 -24.11
C SER A 276 6.90 -12.48 -24.58
N GLU A 277 7.23 -13.65 -25.10
CA GLU A 277 8.30 -13.75 -26.10
C GLU A 277 7.94 -12.74 -27.20
N ALA A 278 8.74 -11.68 -27.29
CA ALA A 278 8.74 -10.81 -28.45
C ALA A 278 9.18 -11.65 -29.66
N LYS A 279 8.21 -12.30 -30.32
CA LYS A 279 8.40 -12.73 -31.70
C LYS A 279 8.51 -11.48 -32.55
N SER A 280 9.75 -11.12 -32.82
CA SER A 280 10.14 -10.34 -33.99
C SER A 280 9.47 -10.96 -35.21
N CYS A 281 8.39 -10.36 -35.69
CA CYS A 281 7.92 -10.59 -37.05
C CYS A 281 8.75 -9.69 -37.97
N VAL A 282 9.79 -10.28 -38.53
CA VAL A 282 10.37 -9.87 -39.80
C VAL A 282 9.39 -10.30 -40.89
N VAL A 283 8.84 -9.34 -41.63
CA VAL A 283 8.68 -9.38 -43.10
C VAL A 283 8.91 -7.98 -43.64
#